data_AF-A0A2V8NIT6-F1
#
_entry.id   AF-A0A2V8NIT6-F1
#
_cell.length_a   1.000
_cell.length_b   1.000
_cell.length_c   1.000
_cell.angle_alpha   90.00
_cell.angle_beta   90.00
_cell.angle_gamma   90.00
#
_symmetry.space_group_name_H-M   'P 1'
#
loop_
_entity.id
_entity.type
_entity.pdbx_description
1 polymer ?
#
loop_
_entity_poly.entity_id
_entity_poly.type
_entity_poly.pdbx_seq_one_letter_code
_entity_poly.pdbx_strand_id
1 'polypeptide(L)'
;MCTTAARLAARVPSVLRSQSLSVNSPSTGGLSHLICKSIRSNPKRFAGIRMAHGGLASSALVAVLMLTFIGITIPARLHQRSEADYAAAYAHGYAINLGFLEYRERFGTLPATPDDLKEALASKAIQDPDGAIAEALKDMDGSSYSPSGDLAALPKKKTRTLRGTALRNASLRSTDDEPAGGIAFTRYELRLPGPDKKLGTDDDLIMRDGLIIKAVEPEEEQTPDATNKP
;
A
#
# COMPACT_ATOMS: atom_id res chain seq x y z
N MET A 1 30.16 5.75 -10.79
CA MET A 1 29.52 7.05 -11.06
C MET A 1 28.40 7.24 -10.04
N CYS A 2 28.19 8.49 -9.58
CA CYS A 2 27.26 8.93 -8.51
C CYS A 2 27.64 8.58 -7.06
N THR A 3 28.36 9.50 -6.41
CA THR A 3 28.50 9.54 -4.95
C THR A 3 28.67 10.98 -4.50
N THR A 4 27.59 11.76 -4.41
CA THR A 4 27.64 13.09 -3.78
C THR A 4 26.24 13.61 -3.45
N ALA A 5 25.70 13.23 -2.29
CA ALA A 5 24.59 13.94 -1.65
C ALA A 5 24.61 13.72 -0.13
N ALA A 6 25.74 14.03 0.50
CA ALA A 6 25.87 14.06 1.95
C ALA A 6 26.55 15.37 2.36
N ARG A 7 25.74 16.39 2.67
CA ARG A 7 26.06 17.52 3.55
C ARG A 7 24.96 18.57 3.51
N LEU A 8 23.95 18.41 4.37
CA LEU A 8 23.17 19.56 4.84
C LEU A 8 22.62 19.27 6.25
N ALA A 9 23.51 18.88 7.15
CA ALA A 9 23.25 18.81 8.58
C ALA A 9 24.24 19.72 9.29
N ALA A 10 23.91 21.01 9.37
CA ALA A 10 24.47 21.88 10.39
C ALA A 10 23.65 23.16 10.47
N ARG A 11 23.39 23.57 11.71
CA ARG A 11 23.00 24.93 12.12
C ARG A 11 21.49 25.18 12.27
N VAL A 12 20.87 24.37 13.12
CA VAL A 12 19.75 24.87 13.95
C VAL A 12 20.37 25.70 15.09
N PRO A 13 20.10 27.01 15.19
CA PRO A 13 20.57 27.80 16.32
C PRO A 13 19.77 27.43 17.57
N SER A 14 20.43 26.74 18.49
CA SER A 14 20.01 26.55 19.88
C SER A 14 20.08 27.89 20.63
N VAL A 15 19.08 28.75 20.43
CA VAL A 15 18.87 29.96 21.23
C VAL A 15 17.38 30.10 21.54
N LEU A 16 16.85 29.13 22.28
CA LEU A 16 15.66 29.37 23.11
C LEU A 16 16.12 29.40 24.57
N ARG A 17 16.72 30.55 24.88
CA ARG A 17 16.95 31.00 26.24
C ARG A 17 15.57 31.17 26.88
N SER A 18 15.23 30.23 27.74
CA SER A 18 14.13 30.26 28.69
C SER A 18 14.23 31.54 29.53
N GLN A 19 13.62 32.62 29.03
CA GLN A 19 13.23 33.74 29.87
C GLN A 19 11.95 33.31 30.58
N SER A 20 12.12 32.79 31.80
CA SER A 20 11.07 32.73 32.80
C SER A 20 10.63 34.16 33.12
N LEU A 21 9.77 34.73 32.27
CA LEU A 21 9.04 35.94 32.59
C LEU A 21 8.11 35.57 33.75
N SER A 22 8.54 35.96 34.95
CA SER A 22 7.68 36.07 36.12
C SER A 22 6.55 37.03 35.78
N VAL A 23 5.43 36.46 35.31
CA VAL A 23 4.18 37.18 35.11
C VAL A 23 3.60 37.48 36.49
N ASN A 24 4.11 38.54 37.11
CA ASN A 24 3.32 39.27 38.08
C ASN A 24 2.11 39.78 37.31
N SER A 25 0.96 39.12 37.49
CA SER A 25 -0.32 39.56 36.94
C SER A 25 -0.82 40.74 37.80
N PRO A 26 -0.66 42.00 37.37
CA PRO A 26 -1.34 43.09 38.06
C PRO A 26 -2.84 42.84 37.94
N SER A 27 -3.58 43.07 39.03
CA SER A 27 -5.04 42.89 39.05
C SER A 27 -5.69 43.76 37.95
N THR A 28 -5.96 43.17 36.80
CA THR A 28 -6.41 43.81 35.55
C THR A 28 -7.90 44.21 35.58
N GLY A 29 -8.56 44.14 36.73
CA GLY A 29 -9.99 44.46 36.86
C GLY A 29 -10.33 45.95 36.72
N GLY A 30 -9.39 46.87 37.00
CA GLY A 30 -9.70 48.31 37.03
C GLY A 30 -9.48 49.07 35.72
N LEU A 31 -8.49 48.68 34.91
CA LEU A 31 -8.06 49.46 33.75
C LEU A 31 -8.94 49.24 32.50
N SER A 32 -9.48 48.03 32.31
CA SER A 32 -10.39 47.74 31.20
C SER A 32 -11.66 48.60 31.27
N HIS A 33 -12.20 48.77 32.47
CA HIS A 33 -13.41 49.57 32.68
C HIS A 33 -13.19 51.07 32.40
N LEU A 34 -12.03 51.62 32.78
CA LEU A 34 -11.70 53.03 32.51
C LEU A 34 -11.49 53.28 31.02
N ILE A 35 -10.88 52.35 30.30
CA ILE A 35 -10.72 52.43 28.84
C ILE A 35 -12.08 52.36 28.14
N CYS A 36 -12.95 51.43 28.51
CA CYS A 36 -14.32 51.36 27.96
C CYS A 36 -15.12 52.63 28.23
N LYS A 37 -14.98 53.22 29.43
CA LYS A 37 -15.68 54.46 29.80
C LYS A 37 -15.16 55.67 29.00
N SER A 38 -13.86 55.76 28.78
CA SER A 38 -13.21 56.79 27.95
C SER A 38 -13.60 56.71 26.46
N ILE A 39 -13.67 55.50 25.92
CA ILE A 39 -14.10 55.27 24.53
C ILE A 39 -15.56 55.69 24.35
N ARG A 40 -16.41 55.43 25.35
CA ARG A 40 -17.83 55.79 25.32
C ARG A 40 -18.06 57.30 25.38
N SER A 41 -17.18 58.06 26.04
CA SER A 41 -17.35 59.52 26.18
C SER A 41 -16.86 60.33 24.98
N ASN A 42 -15.98 59.82 24.12
CA ASN A 42 -15.41 60.56 22.99
C ASN A 42 -15.45 59.79 21.65
N PRO A 43 -16.63 59.45 21.12
CA PRO A 43 -16.77 58.60 19.91
C PRO A 43 -16.28 59.26 18.62
N LYS A 44 -16.01 60.57 18.61
CA LYS A 44 -15.47 61.28 17.43
C LYS A 44 -13.95 61.11 17.28
N ARG A 45 -13.24 60.76 18.37
CA ARG A 45 -11.77 60.63 18.39
C ARG A 45 -11.28 59.23 18.01
N PHE A 46 -12.09 58.21 18.30
CA PHE A 46 -11.85 56.85 17.88
C PHE A 46 -12.70 56.60 16.65
N ALA A 47 -12.10 56.12 15.55
CA ALA A 47 -12.83 55.74 14.34
C ALA A 47 -14.02 54.88 14.76
N GLY A 48 -15.24 55.44 14.70
CA GLY A 48 -16.33 55.08 15.62
C GLY A 48 -16.76 53.60 15.62
N ILE A 49 -17.70 53.25 16.50
CA ILE A 49 -18.25 51.88 16.68
C ILE A 49 -18.52 51.14 15.35
N ARG A 50 -18.89 51.86 14.29
CA ARG A 50 -19.06 51.33 12.92
C ARG A 50 -17.79 50.66 12.35
N MET A 51 -16.61 51.25 12.53
CA MET A 51 -15.34 50.66 12.08
C MET A 51 -14.97 49.42 12.90
N ALA A 52 -15.25 49.43 14.21
CA ALA A 52 -15.02 48.27 15.08
C ALA A 52 -15.90 47.07 14.66
N HIS A 53 -17.18 47.31 14.36
CA HIS A 53 -18.07 46.27 13.83
C HIS A 53 -17.63 45.78 12.44
N GLY A 54 -17.11 46.68 11.59
CA GLY A 54 -16.55 46.30 10.29
C GLY A 54 -15.36 45.33 10.41
N GLY A 55 -14.43 45.59 11.33
CA GLY A 55 -13.30 44.70 11.61
C GLY A 55 -13.69 43.37 12.24
N LEU A 56 -14.70 43.36 13.12
CA LEU A 56 -15.22 42.12 13.69
C LEU A 56 -15.92 41.28 12.62
N ALA A 57 -16.74 41.90 11.78
CA ALA A 57 -17.43 41.20 10.68
C ALA A 57 -16.42 40.62 9.67
N SER A 58 -15.36 41.36 9.32
CA SER A 58 -14.35 40.86 8.39
C SER A 58 -13.54 39.70 8.95
N SER A 59 -13.10 39.78 10.22
CA SER A 59 -12.39 38.67 10.87
C SER A 59 -13.27 37.43 11.03
N ALA A 60 -14.54 37.60 11.40
CA ALA A 60 -15.50 36.50 11.45
C ALA A 60 -15.69 35.86 10.06
N LEU A 61 -15.80 36.67 9.00
CA LEU A 61 -15.91 36.18 7.63
C LEU A 61 -14.68 35.37 7.20
N VAL A 62 -13.45 35.83 7.51
CA VAL A 62 -12.23 35.08 7.22
C VAL A 62 -12.19 33.76 8.00
N ALA A 63 -12.61 33.76 9.28
CA ALA A 63 -12.66 32.55 10.08
C ALA A 63 -13.65 31.52 9.50
N VAL A 64 -14.83 31.97 9.05
CA VAL A 64 -15.83 31.12 8.38
C VAL A 64 -15.28 30.58 7.06
N LEU A 65 -14.64 31.41 6.25
CA LEU A 65 -14.00 30.96 5.00
C LEU A 65 -12.91 29.91 5.24
N MET A 66 -12.06 30.11 6.25
CA MET A 66 -11.03 29.13 6.63
C MET A 66 -11.65 27.81 7.10
N LEU A 67 -12.67 27.85 7.96
CA LEU A 67 -13.40 26.67 8.41
C LEU A 67 -14.04 25.92 7.23
N THR A 68 -14.62 26.66 6.29
CA THR A 68 -15.24 26.09 5.08
C THR A 68 -14.19 25.41 4.20
N PHE A 69 -13.05 26.06 4.00
CA PHE A 69 -11.94 25.50 3.23
C PHE A 69 -11.38 24.22 3.86
N ILE A 70 -11.20 24.21 5.19
CA ILE A 70 -10.76 23.03 5.94
C ILE A 70 -11.79 21.90 5.81
N GLY A 71 -13.08 22.21 5.96
CA GLY A 71 -14.17 21.22 5.83
C GLY A 71 -14.20 20.55 4.46
N ILE A 72 -13.90 21.29 3.39
CA ILE A 72 -13.86 20.74 2.02
C ILE A 72 -12.56 19.97 1.75
N THR A 73 -11.43 20.40 2.31
CA THR A 73 -10.10 19.85 1.96
C THR A 73 -9.76 18.55 2.69
N ILE A 74 -10.22 18.37 3.94
CA ILE A 74 -9.92 17.17 4.74
C ILE A 74 -10.39 15.86 4.08
N PRO A 75 -11.65 15.71 3.60
CA PRO A 75 -12.11 14.43 3.06
C PRO A 75 -11.31 13.99 1.83
N ALA A 76 -10.94 14.93 0.95
CA ALA A 76 -10.10 14.63 -0.21
C ALA A 76 -8.71 14.11 0.21
N ARG A 77 -8.11 14.68 1.25
CA ARG A 77 -6.83 14.19 1.77
C ARG A 77 -6.93 12.82 2.43
N LEU A 78 -8.04 12.52 3.10
CA LEU A 78 -8.26 11.19 3.68
C LEU A 78 -8.39 10.13 2.59
N HIS A 79 -9.11 10.44 1.50
CA HIS A 79 -9.23 9.53 0.37
C HIS A 79 -7.88 9.29 -0.31
N GLN A 80 -7.13 10.36 -0.60
CA GLN A 80 -5.80 10.25 -1.20
C GLN A 80 -4.83 9.45 -0.33
N ARG A 81 -4.91 9.59 1.00
CA ARG A 81 -4.10 8.78 1.91
C ARG A 81 -4.47 7.30 1.81
N SER A 82 -5.76 6.98 1.81
CA SER A 82 -6.20 5.59 1.65
C SER A 82 -5.73 4.99 0.33
N GLU A 83 -5.82 5.72 -0.78
CA GLU A 83 -5.31 5.28 -2.08
C GLU A 83 -3.79 5.06 -2.07
N ALA A 84 -3.04 5.95 -1.41
CA ALA A 84 -1.60 5.81 -1.27
C ALA A 84 -1.22 4.55 -0.46
N ASP A 85 -1.96 4.26 0.60
CA ASP A 85 -1.76 3.06 1.43
C ASP A 85 -2.05 1.78 0.62
N TYR A 86 -3.12 1.76 -0.19
CA TYR A 86 -3.40 0.66 -1.11
C TYR A 86 -2.31 0.52 -2.19
N ALA A 87 -1.90 1.63 -2.82
CA ALA A 87 -0.85 1.61 -3.84
C ALA A 87 0.48 1.05 -3.29
N ALA A 88 0.81 1.38 -2.03
CA ALA A 88 1.97 0.81 -1.36
C ALA A 88 1.84 -0.71 -1.15
N ALA A 89 0.67 -1.19 -0.74
CA ALA A 89 0.41 -2.62 -0.59
C ALA A 89 0.49 -3.38 -1.94
N TYR A 90 -0.06 -2.81 -3.01
CA TYR A 90 0.06 -3.37 -4.37
C TYR A 90 1.52 -3.40 -4.84
N ALA A 91 2.27 -2.32 -4.65
CA ALA A 91 3.68 -2.26 -5.02
C ALA A 91 4.51 -3.35 -4.32
N HIS A 92 4.22 -3.60 -3.04
CA HIS A 92 4.83 -4.68 -2.28
C HIS A 92 4.48 -6.06 -2.85
N GLY A 93 3.21 -6.31 -3.18
CA GLY A 93 2.80 -7.56 -3.84
C GLY A 93 3.49 -7.77 -5.19
N TYR A 94 3.64 -6.72 -6.00
CA TYR A 94 4.37 -6.80 -7.27
C TYR A 94 5.86 -7.11 -7.10
N ALA A 95 6.51 -6.59 -6.06
CA ALA A 95 7.89 -6.92 -5.75
C ALA A 95 8.05 -8.42 -5.42
N ILE A 96 7.13 -9.00 -4.67
CA ILE A 96 7.12 -10.44 -4.37
C ILE A 96 6.89 -11.25 -5.65
N ASN A 97 5.92 -10.84 -6.49
CA ASN A 97 5.66 -11.49 -7.78
C ASN A 97 6.90 -11.49 -8.68
N LEU A 98 7.62 -10.36 -8.74
CA LEU A 98 8.87 -10.27 -9.49
C LEU A 98 9.90 -11.32 -8.99
N GLY A 99 10.03 -11.46 -7.67
CA GLY A 99 10.85 -12.51 -7.06
C GLY A 99 10.44 -13.93 -7.49
N PHE A 100 9.13 -14.23 -7.52
CA PHE A 100 8.65 -15.52 -8.02
C PHE A 100 8.94 -15.76 -9.49
N LEU A 101 8.81 -14.73 -10.33
CA LEU A 101 9.12 -14.82 -11.76
C LEU A 101 10.61 -15.09 -11.98
N GLU A 102 11.49 -14.37 -11.29
CA GLU A 102 12.94 -14.60 -11.36
C GLU A 102 13.32 -15.99 -10.84
N TYR A 103 12.73 -16.42 -9.73
CA TYR A 103 12.93 -17.77 -9.21
C TYR A 103 12.50 -18.82 -10.25
N ARG A 104 11.33 -18.64 -10.88
CA ARG A 104 10.82 -19.55 -11.91
C ARG A 104 11.72 -19.58 -13.15
N GLU A 105 12.24 -18.45 -13.58
CA GLU A 105 13.17 -18.36 -14.71
C GLU A 105 14.49 -19.10 -14.40
N ARG A 106 14.98 -19.01 -13.16
CA ARG A 106 16.23 -19.66 -12.73
C ARG A 106 16.10 -21.16 -12.51
N PHE A 107 15.04 -21.59 -11.82
CA PHE A 107 14.88 -22.97 -11.35
C PHE A 107 13.85 -23.78 -12.13
N GLY A 108 13.11 -23.16 -13.05
CA GLY A 108 12.07 -23.81 -13.85
C GLY A 108 10.83 -24.23 -13.05
N THR A 109 10.76 -23.90 -11.76
CA THR A 109 9.70 -24.28 -10.83
C THR A 109 9.36 -23.09 -9.92
N LEU A 110 8.16 -23.08 -9.33
CA LEU A 110 7.82 -22.13 -8.27
C LEU A 110 8.42 -22.61 -6.94
N PRO A 111 8.78 -21.70 -6.01
CA PRO A 111 9.29 -22.11 -4.71
C PRO A 111 8.20 -22.86 -3.93
N ALA A 112 8.59 -23.89 -3.18
CA ALA A 112 7.64 -24.66 -2.37
C ALA A 112 7.31 -23.92 -1.07
N THR A 113 8.29 -23.18 -0.55
CA THR A 113 8.15 -22.36 0.65
C THR A 113 8.69 -20.95 0.39
N PRO A 114 8.21 -19.92 1.09
CA PRO A 114 8.76 -18.57 0.97
C PRO A 114 10.22 -18.48 1.43
N ASP A 115 10.67 -19.42 2.27
CA ASP A 115 12.06 -19.49 2.71
C ASP A 115 12.99 -19.90 1.56
N ASP A 116 12.53 -20.69 0.59
CA ASP A 116 13.30 -21.01 -0.63
C ASP A 116 13.63 -19.74 -1.42
N LEU A 117 12.70 -18.78 -1.45
CA LEU A 117 12.90 -17.49 -2.12
C LEU A 117 13.90 -16.63 -1.34
N LYS A 118 13.83 -16.64 -0.01
CA LYS A 118 14.81 -15.96 0.86
C LYS A 118 16.21 -16.56 0.71
N GLU A 119 16.32 -17.89 0.60
CA GLU A 119 17.59 -18.59 0.39
C GLU A 119 18.17 -18.30 -1.00
N ALA A 120 17.33 -18.28 -2.04
CA ALA A 120 17.74 -17.91 -3.40
C ALA A 120 18.23 -16.46 -3.47
N LEU A 121 17.62 -15.55 -2.71
CA LEU A 121 18.04 -14.16 -2.59
C LEU A 121 19.34 -14.03 -1.78
N ALA A 122 19.48 -14.75 -0.67
CA ALA A 122 20.68 -14.76 0.16
C ALA A 122 21.91 -15.34 -0.58
N SER A 123 21.69 -16.36 -1.42
CA SER A 123 22.72 -16.95 -2.29
C SER A 123 23.04 -16.11 -3.52
N LYS A 124 22.35 -14.98 -3.74
CA LYS A 124 22.46 -14.10 -4.92
C LYS A 124 22.15 -14.81 -6.25
N ALA A 125 21.36 -15.89 -6.21
CA ALA A 125 20.86 -16.53 -7.42
C ALA A 125 19.85 -15.63 -8.17
N ILE A 126 19.12 -14.83 -7.39
CA ILE A 126 18.16 -13.81 -7.82
C ILE A 126 18.83 -12.44 -7.72
N GLN A 127 18.64 -11.58 -8.72
CA GLN A 127 19.26 -10.26 -8.77
C GLN A 127 18.27 -9.22 -8.27
N ASP A 128 18.47 -8.72 -7.06
CA ASP A 128 17.67 -7.62 -6.51
C ASP A 128 18.52 -6.34 -6.43
N PRO A 129 18.61 -5.55 -7.52
CA PRO A 129 19.49 -4.37 -7.56
C PRO A 129 19.06 -3.29 -6.56
N ASP A 130 17.75 -3.17 -6.32
CA ASP A 130 17.15 -2.10 -5.52
C ASP A 130 16.82 -2.56 -4.08
N GLY A 131 16.88 -3.87 -3.80
CA GLY A 131 16.55 -4.45 -2.51
C GLY A 131 15.05 -4.56 -2.24
N ALA A 132 14.22 -4.29 -3.25
CA ALA A 132 12.76 -4.24 -3.11
C ALA A 132 12.16 -5.62 -2.83
N ILE A 133 12.72 -6.67 -3.45
CA ILE A 133 12.26 -8.05 -3.25
C ILE A 133 12.64 -8.50 -1.84
N ALA A 134 13.87 -8.21 -1.40
CA ALA A 134 14.35 -8.51 -0.06
C ALA A 134 13.56 -7.80 1.05
N GLU A 135 13.24 -6.52 0.84
CA GLU A 135 12.40 -5.76 1.76
C GLU A 135 10.98 -6.35 1.81
N ALA A 136 10.42 -6.70 0.65
CA ALA A 136 9.07 -7.24 0.61
C ALA A 136 8.96 -8.61 1.28
N LEU A 137 9.97 -9.46 1.11
CA LEU A 137 10.06 -10.79 1.74
C LEU A 137 10.19 -10.76 3.26
N LYS A 138 10.63 -9.63 3.85
CA LYS A 138 10.91 -9.54 5.29
C LYS A 138 9.65 -9.71 6.13
N ASP A 139 8.54 -9.16 5.65
CA ASP A 139 7.25 -9.14 6.34
C ASP A 139 6.37 -10.34 5.95
N MET A 140 6.82 -11.18 5.00
CA MET A 140 6.06 -12.34 4.55
C MET A 140 6.20 -13.50 5.55
N ASP A 141 5.06 -13.91 6.10
CA ASP A 141 4.93 -15.09 6.95
C ASP A 141 4.88 -16.38 6.10
N GLY A 142 5.49 -17.44 6.62
CA GLY A 142 5.53 -18.75 5.98
C GLY A 142 4.13 -19.34 5.74
N SER A 143 3.19 -19.04 6.63
CA SER A 143 1.84 -19.61 6.60
C SER A 143 0.90 -18.97 5.57
N SER A 144 1.24 -17.82 5.00
CA SER A 144 0.33 -17.13 4.05
C SER A 144 0.49 -17.59 2.61
N TYR A 145 1.49 -18.43 2.34
CA TYR A 145 1.78 -19.00 1.02
C TYR A 145 1.18 -20.40 0.88
N SER A 146 0.36 -20.62 -0.14
CA SER A 146 -0.24 -21.92 -0.44
C SER A 146 -0.05 -22.25 -1.92
N PRO A 147 0.96 -23.07 -2.28
CA PRO A 147 1.11 -23.56 -3.64
C PRO A 147 0.05 -24.63 -3.93
N SER A 148 -0.69 -24.46 -5.04
CA SER A 148 -1.66 -25.45 -5.52
C SER A 148 -1.31 -25.92 -6.93
N GLY A 149 -1.46 -27.20 -7.20
CA GLY A 149 -1.20 -27.76 -8.52
C GLY A 149 -2.49 -28.25 -9.14
N ASP A 150 -3.09 -27.47 -10.04
CA ASP A 150 -4.19 -27.98 -10.85
C ASP A 150 -3.60 -28.73 -12.04
N LEU A 151 -3.64 -30.06 -11.95
CA LEU A 151 -3.41 -30.91 -13.10
C LEU A 151 -4.59 -30.72 -14.05
N ALA A 152 -4.40 -29.93 -15.11
CA ALA A 152 -5.37 -29.82 -16.19
C ALA A 152 -5.70 -31.25 -16.63
N ALA A 153 -6.95 -31.65 -16.39
CA ALA A 153 -7.36 -33.04 -16.48
C ALA A 153 -6.94 -33.62 -17.83
N LEU A 154 -6.02 -34.59 -17.79
CA LEU A 154 -5.78 -35.48 -18.93
C LEU A 154 -7.16 -35.95 -19.39
N PRO A 155 -7.54 -35.78 -20.68
CA PRO A 155 -8.80 -36.32 -21.16
C PRO A 155 -8.80 -37.79 -20.76
N LYS A 156 -9.85 -38.22 -20.05
CA LYS A 156 -10.08 -39.63 -19.68
C LYS A 156 -10.33 -40.46 -20.94
N LYS A 157 -9.37 -40.50 -21.87
CA LYS A 157 -9.32 -41.47 -22.94
C LYS A 157 -9.02 -42.79 -22.26
N LYS A 158 -10.11 -43.53 -22.02
CA LYS A 158 -10.18 -44.95 -21.66
C LYS A 158 -8.91 -45.64 -22.11
N THR A 159 -8.07 -46.04 -21.15
CA THR A 159 -6.81 -46.75 -21.37
C THR A 159 -7.10 -47.91 -22.32
N ARG A 160 -6.72 -47.76 -23.59
CA ARG A 160 -6.82 -48.84 -24.56
C ARG A 160 -5.78 -49.85 -24.09
N THR A 161 -6.24 -50.94 -23.48
CA THR A 161 -5.41 -52.06 -23.04
C THR A 161 -4.58 -52.54 -24.23
N LEU A 162 -3.34 -52.07 -24.34
CA LEU A 162 -2.34 -52.62 -25.24
C LEU A 162 -1.91 -53.96 -24.65
N ARG A 163 -2.64 -54.99 -25.07
CA ARG A 163 -2.36 -56.39 -24.80
C ARG A 163 -1.19 -56.78 -25.69
N GLY A 164 0.04 -56.65 -25.20
CA GLY A 164 1.23 -56.98 -25.99
C GLY A 164 2.50 -56.85 -25.17
N THR A 165 3.00 -57.99 -24.71
CA THR A 165 4.30 -58.21 -24.07
C THR A 165 5.45 -57.83 -25.00
N ALA A 166 5.92 -56.59 -24.96
CA ALA A 166 7.27 -56.19 -25.33
C ALA A 166 7.42 -54.71 -25.02
N LEU A 167 8.17 -54.38 -23.97
CA LEU A 167 9.02 -53.18 -23.83
C LEU A 167 9.51 -53.15 -22.38
N ARG A 168 10.47 -54.02 -22.09
CA ARG A 168 11.44 -53.80 -21.01
C ARG A 168 12.49 -52.82 -21.55
N ASN A 169 12.86 -51.84 -20.74
CA ASN A 169 14.04 -50.98 -20.87
C ASN A 169 14.00 -49.87 -21.93
N ALA A 170 13.11 -48.90 -21.78
CA ALA A 170 13.40 -47.52 -22.21
C ALA A 170 13.48 -46.65 -20.96
N SER A 171 14.70 -46.49 -20.44
CA SER A 171 15.02 -45.48 -19.44
C SER A 171 14.72 -44.10 -20.02
N LEU A 172 13.99 -43.31 -19.25
CA LEU A 172 13.67 -41.91 -19.45
C LEU A 172 14.90 -41.07 -19.84
N ARG A 173 15.18 -40.96 -21.14
CA ARG A 173 15.80 -39.76 -21.73
C ARG A 173 14.72 -39.12 -22.58
N SER A 174 13.96 -38.24 -21.94
CA SER A 174 12.95 -37.42 -22.58
C SER A 174 13.67 -36.24 -23.27
N THR A 175 14.16 -36.50 -24.47
CA THR A 175 14.52 -35.47 -25.44
C THR A 175 13.68 -35.75 -26.68
N ASP A 176 12.47 -35.21 -26.69
CA ASP A 176 11.67 -35.05 -27.90
C ASP A 176 10.66 -33.91 -27.64
N ASP A 177 10.71 -32.89 -28.50
CA ASP A 177 10.04 -31.58 -28.40
C ASP A 177 8.52 -31.65 -28.66
N GLU A 178 7.82 -32.58 -27.99
CA GLU A 178 6.37 -32.65 -28.01
C GLU A 178 5.86 -32.97 -26.60
N PRO A 179 5.15 -32.04 -25.91
CA PRO A 179 4.68 -32.29 -24.55
C PRO A 179 3.56 -33.33 -24.56
N ALA A 180 3.94 -34.62 -24.55
CA ALA A 180 3.04 -35.74 -24.31
C ALA A 180 2.53 -35.80 -22.86
N GLY A 181 3.02 -34.92 -21.97
CA GLY A 181 2.51 -34.68 -20.64
C GLY A 181 1.56 -33.49 -20.65
N GLY A 182 0.34 -33.67 -20.15
CA GLY A 182 -0.63 -32.58 -20.01
C GLY A 182 -0.01 -31.35 -19.36
N ILE A 183 -0.31 -30.17 -19.90
CA ILE A 183 0.20 -28.89 -19.41
C ILE A 183 -0.29 -28.73 -17.95
N ALA A 184 0.61 -28.95 -16.99
CA ALA A 184 0.32 -28.73 -15.58
C ALA A 184 0.50 -27.22 -15.31
N PHE A 185 -0.57 -26.56 -14.89
CA PHE A 185 -0.50 -25.17 -14.44
C PHE A 185 -0.35 -25.17 -12.92
N THR A 186 0.82 -24.80 -12.42
CA THR A 186 0.99 -24.56 -10.99
C THR A 186 0.36 -23.22 -10.66
N ARG A 187 -0.73 -23.26 -9.88
CA ARG A 187 -1.45 -22.10 -9.40
C ARG A 187 -0.99 -21.77 -7.99
N TYR A 188 -0.53 -20.55 -7.75
CA TYR A 188 -0.17 -20.18 -6.37
C TYR A 188 -1.13 -19.14 -5.84
N GLU A 189 -1.49 -19.29 -4.58
CA GLU A 189 -2.24 -18.30 -3.83
C GLU A 189 -1.36 -17.81 -2.68
N LEU A 190 -1.08 -16.51 -2.67
CA LEU A 190 -0.39 -15.85 -1.58
C LEU A 190 -1.31 -14.81 -0.97
N ARG A 191 -1.56 -14.94 0.33
CA ARG A 191 -2.22 -13.87 1.09
C ARG A 191 -1.19 -12.88 1.58
N LEU A 192 -1.42 -11.61 1.24
CA LEU A 192 -0.62 -10.47 1.62
C LEU A 192 -1.43 -9.63 2.60
N PRO A 193 -0.80 -9.08 3.66
CA PRO A 193 -1.50 -8.22 4.59
C PRO A 193 -1.96 -6.94 3.91
N GLY A 194 -3.14 -6.46 4.29
CA GLY A 194 -3.70 -5.21 3.81
C GLY A 194 -2.95 -3.96 4.33
N PRO A 195 -3.50 -2.76 4.08
CA PRO A 195 -3.00 -1.50 4.64
C PRO A 195 -2.84 -1.49 6.17
N ASP A 196 -3.63 -2.31 6.89
CA ASP A 196 -3.57 -2.44 8.34
C ASP A 196 -2.42 -3.31 8.87
N LYS A 197 -1.69 -3.97 7.95
CA LYS A 197 -0.56 -4.89 8.20
C LYS A 197 -0.91 -6.11 9.05
N LYS A 198 -2.18 -6.51 9.10
CA LYS A 198 -2.62 -7.74 9.75
C LYS A 198 -3.04 -8.74 8.67
N LEU A 199 -2.87 -10.02 8.98
CA LEU A 199 -3.35 -11.11 8.15
C LEU A 199 -4.66 -11.64 8.71
N GLY A 200 -5.52 -12.13 7.81
CA GLY A 200 -6.82 -12.69 8.13
C GLY A 200 -7.94 -11.65 8.24
N THR A 201 -7.71 -10.43 7.77
CA THR A 201 -8.70 -9.35 7.74
C THR A 201 -9.33 -9.22 6.36
N ASP A 202 -10.46 -8.50 6.29
CA ASP A 202 -11.23 -8.30 5.07
C ASP A 202 -10.49 -7.46 4.01
N ASP A 203 -9.47 -6.71 4.41
CA ASP A 203 -8.61 -5.88 3.56
C ASP A 203 -7.34 -6.58 3.06
N ASP A 204 -7.17 -7.87 3.39
CA ASP A 204 -6.10 -8.70 2.85
C ASP A 204 -6.12 -8.69 1.32
N LEU A 205 -4.93 -8.66 0.74
CA LEU A 205 -4.73 -8.83 -0.69
C LEU A 205 -4.42 -10.29 -0.97
N ILE A 206 -5.10 -10.87 -1.95
CA ILE A 206 -4.84 -12.22 -2.43
C ILE A 206 -4.14 -12.10 -3.77
N MET A 207 -2.90 -12.57 -3.83
CA MET A 207 -2.15 -12.70 -5.07
C MET A 207 -2.32 -14.11 -5.63
N ARG A 208 -2.96 -14.21 -6.79
CA ARG A 208 -3.17 -15.45 -7.55
C ARG A 208 -2.50 -15.33 -8.90
N ASP A 209 -1.49 -16.16 -9.16
CA ASP A 209 -0.80 -16.21 -10.46
C ASP A 209 -0.31 -14.83 -10.96
N GLY A 210 0.09 -13.96 -10.04
CA GLY A 210 0.58 -12.60 -10.31
C GLY A 210 -0.51 -11.53 -10.42
N LEU A 211 -1.80 -11.90 -10.34
CA LEU A 211 -2.91 -10.99 -10.19
C LEU A 211 -3.16 -10.72 -8.70
N ILE A 212 -3.22 -9.45 -8.32
CA ILE A 212 -3.47 -9.04 -6.93
C ILE A 212 -4.92 -8.57 -6.83
N ILE A 213 -5.73 -9.26 -6.04
CA ILE A 213 -7.17 -9.05 -5.87
C ILE A 213 -7.44 -8.78 -4.38
N LYS A 214 -8.45 -7.98 -4.03
CA LYS A 214 -8.87 -7.82 -2.64
C LYS A 214 -9.67 -9.04 -2.17
N ALA A 215 -9.45 -9.52 -0.95
CA ALA A 215 -10.09 -10.73 -0.44
C ALA A 215 -11.64 -10.66 -0.42
N VAL A 216 -12.20 -9.48 -0.20
CA VAL A 216 -13.65 -9.25 -0.11
C VAL A 216 -14.26 -8.74 -1.41
N GLU A 217 -13.47 -8.53 -2.46
CA GLU A 217 -14.04 -8.24 -3.78
C GLU A 217 -14.53 -9.58 -4.35
N PRO A 218 -15.85 -9.86 -4.34
CA PRO A 218 -16.35 -11.09 -4.93
C PRO A 218 -15.90 -11.06 -6.39
N GLU A 219 -15.36 -12.19 -6.87
CA GLU A 219 -15.19 -12.40 -8.30
C GLU A 219 -16.54 -12.03 -8.93
N GLU A 220 -16.61 -10.87 -9.58
CA GLU A 220 -17.78 -10.49 -10.36
C GLU A 220 -17.89 -11.58 -11.41
N GLU A 221 -18.72 -12.58 -11.10
CA GLU A 221 -19.09 -13.68 -11.94
C GLU A 221 -19.56 -13.03 -13.24
N GLN A 222 -18.64 -13.03 -14.20
CA GLN A 222 -18.73 -12.39 -15.48
C GLN A 222 -20.00 -12.93 -16.13
N THR A 223 -21.11 -12.24 -15.89
CA THR A 223 -22.43 -12.75 -16.21
C THR A 223 -22.42 -12.78 -17.73
N PRO A 224 -22.44 -13.96 -18.36
CA PRO A 224 -22.32 -14.03 -19.80
C PRO A 224 -23.48 -13.23 -20.37
N ASP A 225 -23.13 -12.15 -21.07
CA ASP A 225 -24.05 -11.19 -21.67
C ASP A 225 -25.05 -11.97 -22.53
N ALA A 226 -26.21 -12.26 -21.94
CA ALA A 226 -27.26 -13.09 -22.51
C ALA A 226 -28.08 -12.30 -23.55
N THR A 227 -27.41 -11.43 -24.30
CA THR A 227 -28.02 -10.54 -25.30
C THR A 227 -27.53 -10.88 -26.70
N ASN A 228 -27.50 -12.17 -27.05
CA ASN A 228 -27.54 -12.58 -28.45
C ASN A 228 -28.85 -13.31 -28.73
N LYS A 229 -29.87 -12.51 -29.06
CA LYS A 229 -31.16 -13.00 -29.53
C LYS A 229 -31.10 -13.05 -31.07
N PRO A 230 -31.51 -14.17 -31.70
CA PRO A 230 -31.37 -14.41 -33.14
C PRO A 230 -32.13 -13.40 -34.01
#